data_AF-A0ABD5XFR3-F1
#
_entry.id   AF-A0ABD5XFR3-F1
#
_cell.length_a   1.000
_cell.length_b   1.000
_cell.length_c   1.000
_cell.angle_alpha   90.00
_cell.angle_beta   90.00
_cell.angle_gamma   90.00
#
_symmetry.space_group_name_H-M   'P 1'
#
loop_
_entity.id
_entity.type
_entity.pdbx_description
1 polymer ?
#
loop_
_entity_poly.entity_id
_entity_poly.type
_entity_poly.pdbx_seq_one_letter_code
_entity_poly.pdbx_strand_id
1 'polypeptide(L)'
;MRESDPIERARADGRTTLTEAEAKALLADAGVETPAFEVASTPDEVAATAERIGFPVVLKVSSPAVTHKSEWMGGLGVTVGVSDADEAAAVAADVFDAAADSGIDADVLVEAAADVDAGTEVIVGGLRDPSFGPVVLTGLGGVFTEIFEDTAHRLAPVTQATARAAVQELRSVPLLEGYRGRDRADIDALAGVVKRVGDLLVEREEIAEIDVNPVLVTPSGATALDALVVLEE
;
A
#
# COMPACT_ATOMS: atom_id res chain seq x y z
N MET A 1 -25.22 -3.71 5.97
CA MET A 1 -25.06 -3.24 4.58
C MET A 1 -23.70 -3.71 4.15
N ARG A 2 -23.56 -4.44 3.03
CA ARG A 2 -22.23 -4.56 2.43
C ARG A 2 -21.83 -3.13 2.06
N GLU A 3 -20.69 -2.64 2.56
CA GLU A 3 -20.10 -1.44 1.98
C GLU A 3 -20.03 -1.64 0.46
N SER A 4 -20.40 -0.61 -0.28
CA SER A 4 -20.34 -0.67 -1.74
C SER A 4 -18.90 -0.92 -2.18
N ASP A 5 -18.75 -1.77 -3.20
CA ASP A 5 -17.47 -2.13 -3.79
C ASP A 5 -16.64 -0.86 -4.07
N PRO A 6 -15.38 -0.78 -3.60
CA PRO A 6 -14.52 0.37 -3.84
C PRO A 6 -14.43 0.79 -5.32
N ILE A 7 -14.44 -0.18 -6.25
CA ILE A 7 -14.37 0.10 -7.69
C ILE A 7 -15.66 0.74 -8.19
N GLU A 8 -16.83 0.27 -7.74
CA GLU A 8 -18.11 0.85 -8.11
C GLU A 8 -18.24 2.30 -7.63
N ARG A 9 -17.78 2.58 -6.40
CA ARG A 9 -17.75 3.94 -5.83
C ARG A 9 -16.86 4.87 -6.66
N ALA A 10 -15.63 4.43 -6.94
CA ALA A 10 -14.70 5.22 -7.75
C ALA A 10 -15.27 5.55 -9.13
N ARG A 11 -15.86 4.57 -9.81
CA ARG A 11 -16.50 4.80 -11.11
C ARG A 11 -17.72 5.71 -11.04
N ALA A 12 -18.54 5.61 -9.99
CA ALA A 12 -19.68 6.50 -9.79
C ALA A 12 -19.26 7.96 -9.62
N ASP A 13 -18.09 8.19 -9.02
CA ASP A 13 -17.47 9.52 -8.88
C ASP A 13 -16.70 9.96 -10.13
N GLY A 14 -16.68 9.15 -11.19
CA GLY A 14 -15.92 9.42 -12.43
C GLY A 14 -14.40 9.30 -12.26
N ARG A 15 -13.94 8.58 -11.24
CA ARG A 15 -12.51 8.35 -10.94
C ARG A 15 -12.02 7.06 -11.59
N THR A 16 -10.78 7.09 -12.08
CA THR A 16 -10.02 5.93 -12.56
C THR A 16 -8.94 5.49 -11.57
N THR A 17 -8.92 6.05 -10.36
CA THR A 17 -7.95 5.72 -9.32
C THR A 17 -8.67 5.64 -7.98
N LEU A 18 -8.37 4.57 -7.23
CA LEU A 18 -8.87 4.38 -5.87
C LEU A 18 -8.07 5.25 -4.90
N THR A 19 -8.69 5.69 -3.80
CA THR A 19 -7.93 6.20 -2.66
C THR A 19 -7.13 5.06 -2.00
N GLU A 20 -6.10 5.38 -1.23
CA GLU A 20 -5.32 4.34 -0.53
C GLU A 20 -6.20 3.53 0.43
N ALA A 21 -7.19 4.15 1.08
CA ALA A 21 -8.16 3.45 1.92
C ALA A 21 -9.01 2.45 1.11
N GLU A 22 -9.47 2.84 -0.08
CA GLU A 22 -10.21 1.98 -1.00
C GLU A 22 -9.33 0.82 -1.51
N ALA A 23 -8.08 1.10 -1.87
CA ALA A 23 -7.09 0.11 -2.31
C ALA A 23 -6.75 -0.90 -1.19
N LYS A 24 -6.52 -0.42 0.04
CA LYS A 24 -6.25 -1.28 1.21
C LYS A 24 -7.46 -2.13 1.58
N ALA A 25 -8.67 -1.59 1.48
CA ALA A 25 -9.89 -2.38 1.69
C ALA A 25 -10.01 -3.51 0.66
N LEU A 26 -9.75 -3.21 -0.63
CA LEU A 26 -9.73 -4.22 -1.70
C LEU A 26 -8.69 -5.32 -1.46
N LEU A 27 -7.47 -4.95 -1.04
CA LEU A 27 -6.41 -5.88 -0.68
C LEU A 27 -6.76 -6.73 0.55
N ALA A 28 -7.35 -6.12 1.58
CA ALA A 28 -7.79 -6.80 2.79
C ALA A 28 -8.89 -7.83 2.50
N ASP A 29 -9.86 -7.49 1.64
CA ASP A 29 -10.89 -8.42 1.17
C ASP A 29 -10.31 -9.61 0.39
N ALA A 30 -9.19 -9.41 -0.33
CA ALA A 30 -8.42 -10.47 -0.96
C ALA A 30 -7.54 -11.29 0.02
N GLY A 31 -7.51 -10.90 1.29
CA GLY A 31 -6.74 -11.55 2.36
C GLY A 31 -5.26 -11.14 2.41
N VAL A 32 -4.91 -9.96 1.90
CA VAL A 32 -3.62 -9.31 2.14
C VAL A 32 -3.71 -8.50 3.44
N GLU A 33 -2.73 -8.66 4.33
CA GLU A 33 -2.72 -7.94 5.60
C GLU A 33 -2.38 -6.46 5.39
N THR A 34 -3.08 -5.56 6.06
CA THR A 34 -2.85 -4.12 6.07
C THR A 34 -2.85 -3.62 7.52
N PRO A 35 -2.18 -2.49 7.84
CA PRO A 35 -2.28 -1.87 9.16
C PRO A 35 -3.73 -1.51 9.47
N ALA A 36 -4.10 -1.42 10.76
CA ALA A 36 -5.38 -0.84 11.12
C ALA A 36 -5.40 0.63 10.69
N PHE A 37 -6.41 1.05 9.93
CA PHE A 37 -6.53 2.41 9.42
C PHE A 37 -7.97 2.89 9.42
N GLU A 38 -8.17 4.21 9.50
CA GLU A 38 -9.45 4.88 9.26
C GLU A 38 -9.23 6.25 8.60
N VAL A 39 -10.26 6.75 7.90
CA VAL A 39 -10.24 8.06 7.25
C VAL A 39 -11.02 9.06 8.08
N ALA A 40 -10.48 10.26 8.26
CA ALA A 40 -11.06 11.35 9.03
C ALA A 40 -11.03 12.66 8.21
N SER A 41 -12.06 13.48 8.36
CA SER A 41 -12.31 14.67 7.53
C SER A 41 -12.07 16.00 8.27
N THR A 42 -11.64 15.94 9.53
CA THR A 42 -11.28 17.13 10.32
C THR A 42 -10.09 16.85 11.25
N PRO A 43 -9.35 17.89 11.68
CA PRO A 43 -8.26 17.72 12.66
C PRO A 43 -8.69 17.02 13.95
N ASP A 44 -9.88 17.37 14.46
CA ASP A 44 -10.43 16.76 15.69
C ASP A 44 -10.75 15.27 15.49
N GLU A 45 -11.31 14.91 14.33
CA GLU A 45 -11.56 13.51 13.98
C GLU A 45 -10.25 12.72 13.79
N VAL A 46 -9.21 13.33 13.24
CA VAL A 46 -7.88 12.71 13.09
C VAL A 46 -7.29 12.41 14.45
N ALA A 47 -7.31 13.38 15.38
CA ALA A 47 -6.83 13.19 16.74
C ALA A 47 -7.58 12.07 17.47
N ALA A 48 -8.92 12.09 17.44
CA ALA A 48 -9.73 11.06 18.07
C ALA A 48 -9.51 9.66 17.46
N THR A 49 -9.29 9.60 16.14
CA THR A 49 -8.97 8.35 15.44
C THR A 49 -7.60 7.83 15.82
N ALA A 50 -6.60 8.70 15.91
CA ALA A 50 -5.25 8.33 16.33
C ALA A 50 -5.22 7.75 17.75
N GLU A 51 -5.95 8.35 18.69
CA GLU A 51 -6.08 7.81 20.07
C GLU A 51 -6.71 6.41 20.10
N ARG A 52 -7.70 6.16 19.24
CA ARG A 52 -8.41 4.88 19.20
C ARG A 52 -7.60 3.78 18.53
N ILE A 53 -6.86 4.10 17.47
CA ILE A 53 -5.93 3.17 16.82
C ILE A 53 -4.75 2.86 17.76
N GLY A 54 -4.25 3.87 18.47
CA GLY A 54 -3.13 3.79 19.39
C GLY A 54 -1.81 4.21 18.74
N PHE A 55 -1.01 4.94 19.50
CA PHE A 55 0.26 5.53 19.04
C PHE A 55 1.43 4.53 19.06
N PRO A 56 2.46 4.73 18.21
CA PRO A 56 2.54 5.78 17.18
C PRO A 56 1.66 5.49 15.96
N VAL A 57 1.18 6.55 15.31
CA VAL A 57 0.40 6.47 14.06
C VAL A 57 1.15 7.11 12.90
N VAL A 58 0.69 6.80 11.68
CA VAL A 58 1.07 7.47 10.44
C VAL A 58 -0.16 8.21 9.91
N LEU A 59 0.04 9.43 9.47
CA LEU A 59 -0.97 10.27 8.83
C LEU A 59 -0.64 10.40 7.35
N LYS A 60 -1.60 10.11 6.48
CA LYS A 60 -1.45 10.21 5.02
C LYS A 60 -2.58 11.01 4.42
N VAL A 61 -2.26 11.87 3.46
CA VAL A 61 -3.29 12.54 2.65
C VAL A 61 -4.10 11.48 1.90
N SER A 62 -5.41 11.55 2.04
CA SER A 62 -6.37 10.72 1.31
C SER A 62 -7.11 11.59 0.31
N SER A 63 -6.60 11.65 -0.92
CA SER A 63 -7.23 12.36 -2.02
C SER A 63 -6.95 11.65 -3.35
N PRO A 64 -7.95 11.48 -4.23
CA PRO A 64 -7.73 10.98 -5.60
C PRO A 64 -6.77 11.86 -6.42
N ALA A 65 -6.62 13.15 -6.05
CA ALA A 65 -5.72 14.09 -6.71
C ALA A 65 -4.25 13.95 -6.27
N VAL A 66 -3.96 13.14 -5.25
CA VAL A 66 -2.62 13.00 -4.65
C VAL A 66 -2.17 11.54 -4.71
N THR A 67 -1.50 11.17 -5.79
CA THR A 67 -0.94 9.82 -5.99
C THR A 67 0.45 9.68 -5.34
N HIS A 68 1.32 10.69 -5.49
CA HIS A 68 2.67 10.72 -4.91
C HIS A 68 2.72 11.50 -3.59
N LYS A 69 2.13 10.91 -2.54
CA LYS A 69 1.93 11.54 -1.22
C LYS A 69 3.24 12.06 -0.60
N SER A 70 4.31 11.27 -0.61
CA SER A 70 5.59 11.62 0.03
C SER A 70 6.30 12.82 -0.59
N GLU A 71 5.94 13.22 -1.82
CA GLU A 71 6.51 14.41 -2.49
C GLU A 71 5.55 15.60 -2.45
N TRP A 72 4.26 15.35 -2.17
CA TRP A 72 3.22 16.36 -2.15
C TRP A 72 3.54 17.43 -1.08
N MET A 73 3.54 18.69 -1.52
CA MET A 73 3.83 19.86 -0.69
C MET A 73 5.11 19.75 0.14
N GLY A 74 6.16 19.13 -0.42
CA GLY A 74 7.46 19.01 0.24
C GLY A 74 7.50 17.95 1.34
N GLY A 75 6.62 16.94 1.28
CA GLY A 75 6.59 15.81 2.21
C GLY A 75 5.38 15.79 3.14
N LEU A 76 4.50 16.79 3.08
CA LEU A 76 3.33 16.88 3.96
C LEU A 76 2.30 15.77 3.72
N GLY A 77 2.35 15.11 2.56
CA GLY A 77 1.40 14.06 2.23
C GLY A 77 1.56 12.76 3.05
N VAL A 78 2.68 12.57 3.74
CA VAL A 78 2.90 11.45 4.66
C VAL A 78 3.69 11.93 5.88
N THR A 79 3.10 11.82 7.07
CA THR A 79 3.79 12.08 8.34
C THR A 79 3.83 10.81 9.19
N VAL A 80 5.04 10.34 9.50
CA VAL A 80 5.28 9.12 10.28
C VAL A 80 5.64 9.43 11.73
N GLY A 81 5.35 8.51 12.65
CA GLY A 81 5.83 8.60 14.04
C GLY A 81 5.06 9.60 14.91
N VAL A 82 3.84 9.96 14.51
CA VAL A 82 2.96 10.84 15.28
C VAL A 82 2.62 10.14 16.59
N SER A 83 2.94 10.79 17.71
CA SER A 83 3.04 10.12 19.01
C SER A 83 1.96 10.55 20.00
N ASP A 84 1.20 11.60 19.70
CA ASP A 84 0.08 12.06 20.52
C ASP A 84 -1.02 12.76 19.68
N ALA A 85 -2.15 13.02 20.33
CA ALA A 85 -3.35 13.56 19.70
C ALA A 85 -3.22 15.03 19.29
N ASP A 86 -2.45 15.83 20.04
CA ASP A 86 -2.24 17.24 19.74
C ASP A 86 -1.34 17.39 18.49
N GLU A 87 -0.29 16.57 18.40
CA GLU A 87 0.54 16.46 17.20
C GLU A 87 -0.28 16.00 15.99
N ALA A 88 -1.15 15.00 16.17
CA ALA A 88 -2.01 14.50 15.10
C ALA A 88 -2.97 15.59 14.56
N ALA A 89 -3.60 16.36 15.45
CA ALA A 89 -4.46 17.48 15.04
C ALA A 89 -3.69 18.58 14.31
N ALA A 90 -2.47 18.91 14.78
CA ALA A 90 -1.65 19.94 14.15
C ALA A 90 -1.23 19.55 12.73
N VAL A 91 -0.73 18.32 12.53
CA VAL A 91 -0.36 17.81 11.21
C VAL A 91 -1.57 17.76 10.29
N ALA A 92 -2.73 17.32 10.79
CA ALA A 92 -3.96 17.29 10.01
C ALA A 92 -4.39 18.70 9.57
N ALA A 93 -4.30 19.70 10.44
CA ALA A 93 -4.62 21.08 10.10
C ALA A 93 -3.73 21.59 8.94
N ASP A 94 -2.42 21.34 8.99
CA ASP A 94 -1.50 21.70 7.91
C ASP A 94 -1.89 21.03 6.58
N VAL A 95 -2.27 19.74 6.63
CA VAL A 95 -2.74 18.98 5.46
C VAL A 95 -4.01 19.61 4.86
N PHE A 96 -5.02 19.91 5.69
CA PHE A 96 -6.28 20.47 5.22
C PHE A 96 -6.11 21.88 4.66
N ASP A 97 -5.27 22.71 5.29
CA ASP A 97 -4.95 24.06 4.80
C ASP A 97 -4.24 23.99 3.44
N ALA A 98 -3.25 23.11 3.28
CA ALA A 98 -2.54 22.92 2.01
C ALA A 98 -3.46 22.37 0.89
N ALA A 99 -4.38 21.49 1.24
CA ALA A 99 -5.38 20.96 0.31
C ALA A 99 -6.35 22.07 -0.16
N ALA A 100 -6.85 22.88 0.78
CA ALA A 100 -7.73 24.01 0.50
C ALA A 100 -7.05 25.06 -0.39
N ASP A 101 -5.79 25.41 -0.09
CA ASP A 101 -4.99 26.34 -0.89
C ASP A 101 -4.74 25.84 -2.32
N SER A 102 -4.70 24.52 -2.50
CA SER A 102 -4.51 23.87 -3.79
C SER A 102 -5.83 23.58 -4.53
N GLY A 103 -6.97 23.85 -3.89
CA GLY A 103 -8.30 23.57 -4.44
C GLY A 103 -8.57 22.08 -4.65
N ILE A 104 -7.99 21.22 -3.82
CA ILE A 104 -8.26 19.78 -3.84
C ILE A 104 -9.09 19.37 -2.63
N ASP A 105 -10.03 18.45 -2.83
CA ASP A 105 -10.72 17.78 -1.74
C ASP A 105 -9.79 16.69 -1.18
N ALA A 106 -9.52 16.74 0.13
CA ALA A 106 -8.66 15.78 0.80
C ALA A 106 -9.19 15.46 2.20
N ASP A 107 -9.13 14.18 2.55
CA ASP A 107 -9.24 13.68 3.91
C ASP A 107 -7.85 13.27 4.42
N VAL A 108 -7.78 12.77 5.66
CA VAL A 108 -6.57 12.16 6.22
C VAL A 108 -6.84 10.71 6.56
N LEU A 109 -6.01 9.80 6.02
CA LEU A 109 -5.92 8.41 6.46
C LEU A 109 -5.01 8.34 7.68
N VAL A 110 -5.55 7.87 8.79
CA VAL A 110 -4.84 7.61 10.05
C VAL A 110 -4.62 6.11 10.15
N GLU A 111 -3.38 5.67 10.31
CA GLU A 111 -3.06 4.24 10.42
C GLU A 111 -2.05 3.92 11.52
N ALA A 112 -2.11 2.70 12.05
CA ALA A 112 -1.12 2.20 13.00
C ALA A 112 0.27 2.15 12.33
N ALA A 113 1.28 2.68 13.02
CA ALA A 113 2.64 2.61 12.50
C ALA A 113 3.19 1.17 12.58
N ALA A 114 3.80 0.72 11.48
CA ALA A 114 4.54 -0.54 11.46
C ALA A 114 6.02 -0.30 11.82
N ASP A 115 6.63 -1.23 12.54
CA ASP A 115 8.07 -1.25 12.77
C ASP A 115 8.80 -1.75 11.51
N VAL A 116 9.15 -0.82 10.63
CA VAL A 116 9.85 -1.13 9.36
C VAL A 116 11.23 -1.76 9.57
N ASP A 117 11.86 -1.56 10.74
CA ASP A 117 13.14 -2.18 11.07
C ASP A 117 13.02 -3.67 11.44
N ALA A 118 11.81 -4.13 11.78
CA ALA A 118 11.52 -5.53 12.08
C ALA A 118 11.47 -6.43 10.82
N GLY A 119 11.53 -5.83 9.63
CA GLY A 119 11.33 -6.56 8.38
C GLY A 119 12.19 -6.06 7.22
N THR A 120 11.79 -6.51 6.04
CA THR A 120 12.35 -6.09 4.76
C THR A 120 11.21 -5.61 3.89
N GLU A 121 11.36 -4.41 3.32
CA GLU A 121 10.38 -3.84 2.40
C GLU A 121 10.54 -4.47 1.01
N VAL A 122 9.42 -4.84 0.41
CA VAL A 122 9.30 -5.51 -0.89
C VAL A 122 8.20 -4.83 -1.69
N ILE A 123 8.38 -4.74 -3.00
CA ILE A 123 7.36 -4.24 -3.93
C ILE A 123 6.64 -5.44 -4.54
N VAL A 124 5.31 -5.41 -4.51
CA VAL A 124 4.46 -6.33 -5.26
C VAL A 124 3.55 -5.50 -6.15
N GLY A 125 3.81 -5.56 -7.45
CA GLY A 125 3.02 -4.84 -8.45
C GLY A 125 2.25 -5.80 -9.34
N GLY A 126 1.29 -5.27 -10.07
CA GLY A 126 0.53 -6.01 -11.05
C GLY A 126 -0.05 -5.08 -12.09
N LEU A 127 -0.04 -5.49 -13.35
CA LEU A 127 -0.56 -4.69 -14.46
C LEU A 127 -1.20 -5.57 -15.53
N ARG A 128 -2.11 -5.01 -16.31
CA ARG A 128 -2.69 -5.66 -17.48
C ARG A 128 -1.88 -5.29 -18.74
N ASP A 129 -1.02 -6.20 -19.17
CA ASP A 129 -0.21 -6.00 -20.37
C ASP A 129 -1.07 -6.21 -21.64
N PRO A 130 -0.98 -5.34 -22.66
CA PRO A 130 -1.79 -5.45 -23.89
C PRO A 130 -1.55 -6.74 -24.71
N SER A 131 -0.37 -7.36 -24.58
CA SER A 131 0.02 -8.57 -25.32
C SER A 131 -0.19 -9.84 -24.49
N PHE A 132 0.07 -9.75 -23.18
CA PHE A 132 0.14 -10.91 -22.30
C PHE A 132 -1.01 -11.01 -21.30
N GLY A 133 -1.83 -9.96 -21.16
CA GLY A 133 -2.86 -9.88 -20.13
C GLY A 133 -2.26 -9.61 -18.75
N PRO A 134 -2.91 -10.07 -17.66
CA PRO A 134 -2.43 -9.86 -16.30
C PRO A 134 -1.01 -10.37 -16.03
N VAL A 135 -0.13 -9.48 -15.58
CA VAL A 135 1.24 -9.75 -15.17
C VAL A 135 1.43 -9.27 -13.73
N VAL A 136 2.06 -10.09 -12.89
CA VAL A 136 2.47 -9.73 -11.53
C VAL A 136 3.98 -9.53 -11.51
N LEU A 137 4.41 -8.48 -10.84
CA LEU A 137 5.79 -8.13 -10.55
C LEU A 137 6.06 -8.32 -9.06
N THR A 138 7.25 -8.80 -8.73
CA THR A 138 7.80 -8.74 -7.38
C THR A 138 9.23 -8.26 -7.45
N GLY A 139 9.60 -7.33 -6.59
CA GLY A 139 10.97 -6.83 -6.45
C GLY A 139 11.23 -6.47 -5.01
N LEU A 140 12.49 -6.39 -4.58
CA LEU A 140 12.77 -5.83 -3.26
C LEU A 140 12.41 -4.33 -3.25
N GLY A 141 12.20 -3.73 -2.08
CA GLY A 141 11.80 -2.32 -1.94
C GLY A 141 12.98 -1.38 -1.73
N GLY A 142 12.71 -0.08 -1.83
CA GLY A 142 13.66 1.00 -1.59
C GLY A 142 14.50 1.40 -2.81
N VAL A 143 15.40 2.37 -2.60
CA VAL A 143 16.22 3.02 -3.65
C VAL A 143 17.01 2.02 -4.51
N PHE A 144 17.33 0.85 -3.96
CA PHE A 144 18.09 -0.18 -4.65
C PHE A 144 17.33 -0.84 -5.81
N THR A 145 16.01 -0.82 -5.79
CA THR A 145 15.17 -1.46 -6.82
C THR A 145 15.16 -0.66 -8.11
N GLU A 146 15.08 0.67 -8.00
CA GLU A 146 15.18 1.59 -9.13
C GLU A 146 16.56 1.53 -9.80
N ILE A 147 17.61 1.22 -9.03
CA ILE A 147 19.00 1.19 -9.52
C ILE A 147 19.38 -0.18 -10.09
N PHE A 148 18.93 -1.28 -9.49
CA PHE A 148 19.39 -2.63 -9.83
C PHE A 148 18.40 -3.46 -10.65
N GLU A 149 17.18 -2.96 -10.88
CA GLU A 149 16.11 -3.64 -11.64
C GLU A 149 15.87 -5.08 -11.14
N ASP A 150 16.05 -5.31 -9.83
CA ASP A 150 15.95 -6.64 -9.22
C ASP A 150 14.49 -7.04 -9.02
N THR A 151 13.90 -7.53 -10.12
CA THR A 151 12.49 -7.88 -10.22
C THR A 151 12.30 -9.25 -10.86
N ALA A 152 11.20 -9.90 -10.51
CA ALA A 152 10.71 -11.13 -11.11
C ALA A 152 9.27 -10.93 -11.57
N HIS A 153 8.94 -11.51 -12.72
CA HIS A 153 7.62 -11.36 -13.34
C HIS A 153 6.95 -12.72 -13.53
N ARG A 154 5.62 -12.76 -13.40
CA ARG A 154 4.79 -13.94 -13.67
C ARG A 154 3.49 -13.52 -14.37
N LEU A 155 3.04 -14.33 -15.33
CA LEU A 155 1.68 -14.22 -15.86
C LEU A 155 0.69 -14.70 -14.80
N ALA A 156 -0.38 -13.94 -14.57
CA ALA A 156 -1.46 -14.37 -13.70
C ALA A 156 -2.46 -15.27 -14.45
N PRO A 157 -3.16 -16.20 -13.77
CA PRO A 157 -3.11 -16.44 -12.32
C PRO A 157 -1.80 -17.11 -11.88
N VAL A 158 -1.35 -16.77 -10.66
CA VAL A 158 -0.07 -17.26 -10.11
C VAL A 158 -0.33 -18.28 -9.00
N THR A 159 0.29 -19.45 -9.07
CA THR A 159 0.22 -20.41 -7.96
C THR A 159 1.14 -20.01 -6.81
N GLN A 160 0.85 -20.44 -5.58
CA GLN A 160 1.73 -20.23 -4.41
C GLN A 160 3.17 -20.67 -4.69
N ALA A 161 3.36 -21.81 -5.36
CA ALA A 161 4.68 -22.34 -5.70
C ALA A 161 5.40 -21.46 -6.73
N THR A 162 4.68 -20.98 -7.75
CA THR A 162 5.23 -20.08 -8.78
C THR A 162 5.58 -18.71 -8.22
N ALA A 163 4.76 -18.19 -7.30
CA ALA A 163 5.02 -16.94 -6.59
C ALA A 163 6.27 -17.06 -5.69
N ARG A 164 6.37 -18.15 -4.92
CA ARG A 164 7.55 -18.43 -4.10
C ARG A 164 8.82 -18.52 -4.95
N ALA A 165 8.75 -19.20 -6.10
CA ALA A 165 9.87 -19.27 -7.02
C ALA A 165 10.27 -17.88 -7.56
N ALA A 166 9.30 -17.00 -7.84
CA ALA A 166 9.59 -15.62 -8.28
C ALA A 166 10.34 -14.82 -7.22
N VAL A 167 9.92 -14.92 -5.94
CA VAL A 167 10.65 -14.29 -4.82
C VAL A 167 12.08 -14.83 -4.71
N GLN A 168 12.27 -16.14 -4.93
CA GLN A 168 13.58 -16.79 -4.85
C GLN A 168 14.50 -16.45 -6.03
N GLU A 169 13.97 -15.92 -7.13
CA GLU A 169 14.76 -15.46 -8.28
C GLU A 169 15.39 -14.08 -8.05
N LEU A 170 14.90 -13.31 -7.07
CA LEU A 170 15.46 -12.01 -6.73
C LEU A 170 16.90 -12.16 -6.29
N ARG A 171 17.80 -11.35 -6.86
CA ARG A 171 19.22 -11.32 -6.49
C ARG A 171 19.41 -10.96 -5.02
N SER A 172 18.50 -10.15 -4.50
CA SER A 172 18.49 -9.68 -3.13
C SER A 172 17.67 -10.55 -2.18
N VAL A 173 17.20 -11.74 -2.60
CA VAL A 173 16.59 -12.74 -1.71
C VAL A 173 17.39 -13.05 -0.43
N PRO A 174 18.74 -12.97 -0.38
CA PRO A 174 19.47 -13.14 0.87
C PRO A 174 19.08 -12.16 1.99
N LEU A 175 18.49 -11.01 1.66
CA LEU A 175 17.92 -10.07 2.65
C LEU A 175 16.70 -10.67 3.37
N LEU A 176 15.87 -11.42 2.63
CA LEU A 176 14.70 -12.13 3.17
C LEU A 176 15.07 -13.41 3.92
N GLU A 177 16.24 -14.01 3.62
CA GLU A 177 16.71 -15.23 4.30
C GLU A 177 17.41 -14.99 5.63
N GLY A 178 17.59 -13.72 6.01
CA GLY A 178 18.27 -13.28 7.23
C GLY A 178 19.66 -12.74 6.91
N TYR A 179 19.85 -11.43 7.14
CA TYR A 179 21.11 -10.72 6.92
C TYR A 179 21.51 -9.94 8.18
N ARG A 180 22.81 -9.97 8.53
CA ARG A 180 23.39 -9.26 9.70
C ARG A 180 22.65 -9.47 11.03
N GLY A 181 22.21 -10.70 11.30
CA GLY A 181 21.55 -11.06 12.56
C GLY A 181 20.05 -10.78 12.58
N ARG A 182 19.45 -10.33 11.47
CA ARG A 182 18.00 -10.35 11.30
C ARG A 182 17.51 -11.79 11.09
N ASP A 183 16.34 -12.08 11.65
CA ASP A 183 15.64 -13.33 11.44
C ASP A 183 15.16 -13.47 9.99
N ARG A 184 14.90 -14.71 9.59
CA ARG A 184 14.35 -15.01 8.27
C ARG A 184 12.92 -14.48 8.17
N ALA A 185 12.64 -13.75 7.09
CA ALA A 185 11.31 -13.25 6.76
C ALA A 185 10.38 -14.40 6.31
N ASP A 186 9.06 -14.20 6.47
CA ASP A 186 8.05 -15.14 5.99
C ASP A 186 7.86 -15.02 4.47
N ILE A 187 8.72 -15.73 3.73
CA ILE A 187 8.68 -15.81 2.26
C ILE A 187 7.35 -16.40 1.77
N ASP A 188 6.70 -17.28 2.53
CA ASP A 188 5.42 -17.87 2.13
C ASP A 188 4.28 -16.86 2.26
N ALA A 189 4.31 -16.00 3.28
CA ALA A 189 3.39 -14.87 3.39
C ALA A 189 3.55 -13.90 2.21
N LEU A 190 4.79 -13.52 1.87
CA LEU A 190 5.06 -12.67 0.69
C LEU A 190 4.58 -13.32 -0.60
N ALA A 191 4.89 -14.60 -0.84
CA ALA A 191 4.38 -15.32 -2.01
C ALA A 191 2.85 -15.36 -2.06
N GLY A 192 2.20 -15.39 -0.88
CA GLY A 192 0.76 -15.25 -0.75
C GLY A 192 0.23 -13.88 -1.17
N VAL A 193 0.98 -12.79 -0.95
CA VAL A 193 0.63 -11.44 -1.44
C VAL A 193 0.72 -11.41 -2.97
N VAL A 194 1.83 -11.88 -3.55
CA VAL A 194 2.05 -11.96 -5.00
C VAL A 194 0.92 -12.74 -5.69
N LYS A 195 0.54 -13.89 -5.13
CA LYS A 195 -0.59 -14.68 -5.63
C LYS A 195 -1.89 -13.88 -5.61
N ARG A 196 -2.22 -13.24 -4.48
CA ARG A 196 -3.49 -12.50 -4.30
C ARG A 196 -3.60 -11.30 -5.23
N VAL A 197 -2.50 -10.58 -5.45
CA VAL A 197 -2.45 -9.49 -6.45
C VAL A 197 -2.73 -10.03 -7.86
N GLY A 198 -2.13 -11.18 -8.22
CA GLY A 198 -2.41 -11.84 -9.49
C GLY A 198 -3.86 -12.31 -9.63
N ASP A 199 -4.43 -12.89 -8.58
CA ASP A 199 -5.83 -13.31 -8.57
C ASP A 199 -6.77 -12.11 -8.69
N LEU A 200 -6.51 -11.01 -7.98
CA LEU A 200 -7.28 -9.76 -8.10
C LEU A 200 -7.31 -9.24 -9.53
N LEU A 201 -6.17 -9.19 -10.23
CA LEU A 201 -6.13 -8.78 -11.64
C LEU A 201 -6.93 -9.71 -12.55
N VAL A 202 -6.98 -11.01 -12.26
CA VAL A 202 -7.75 -11.97 -13.06
C VAL A 202 -9.26 -11.83 -12.78
N GLU A 203 -9.63 -11.63 -11.53
CA GLU A 203 -11.02 -11.56 -11.08
C GLU A 203 -11.68 -10.20 -11.35
N ARG A 204 -10.90 -9.12 -11.37
CA ARG A 204 -11.35 -7.75 -11.55
C ARG A 204 -10.79 -7.17 -12.85
N GLU A 205 -11.50 -7.37 -13.95
CA GLU A 205 -11.09 -6.88 -15.26
C GLU A 205 -11.04 -5.35 -15.34
N GLU A 206 -11.70 -4.65 -14.41
CA GLU A 206 -11.70 -3.21 -14.29
C GLU A 206 -10.37 -2.64 -13.79
N ILE A 207 -9.49 -3.47 -13.22
CA ILE A 207 -8.19 -3.05 -12.71
C ILE A 207 -7.13 -3.09 -13.83
N ALA A 208 -6.55 -1.93 -14.11
CA ALA A 208 -5.42 -1.78 -15.03
C ALA A 208 -4.08 -2.03 -14.31
N GLU A 209 -3.94 -1.52 -13.08
CA GLU A 209 -2.70 -1.57 -12.29
C GLU A 209 -2.98 -1.69 -10.80
N ILE A 210 -2.15 -2.46 -10.10
CA ILE A 210 -2.03 -2.54 -8.65
C ILE A 210 -0.56 -2.34 -8.30
N ASP A 211 -0.24 -1.38 -7.44
CA ASP A 211 1.10 -1.24 -6.86
C ASP A 211 1.00 -1.33 -5.34
N VAL A 212 1.66 -2.31 -4.74
CA VAL A 212 1.75 -2.49 -3.29
C VAL A 212 3.18 -2.24 -2.88
N ASN A 213 3.44 -1.00 -2.47
CA ASN A 213 4.78 -0.50 -2.25
C ASN A 213 4.85 0.50 -1.08
N PRO A 214 5.35 0.10 0.10
CA PRO A 214 6.00 -1.19 0.39
C PRO A 214 5.04 -2.25 0.96
N VAL A 215 5.37 -3.51 0.72
CA VAL A 215 5.00 -4.67 1.54
C VAL A 215 6.12 -4.90 2.56
N LEU A 216 5.84 -4.74 3.84
CA LEU A 216 6.79 -5.07 4.92
C LEU A 216 6.73 -6.57 5.22
N VAL A 217 7.83 -7.26 5.00
CA VAL A 217 7.95 -8.70 5.26
C VAL A 217 8.78 -8.94 6.50
N THR A 218 8.16 -9.50 7.52
CA THR A 218 8.77 -9.82 8.82
C THR A 218 8.79 -11.35 9.02
N PRO A 219 9.41 -11.87 10.09
CA PRO A 219 9.30 -13.29 10.43
C PRO A 219 7.87 -13.76 10.73
N SER A 220 6.95 -12.84 11.02
CA SER A 220 5.56 -13.15 11.38
C SER A 220 4.56 -13.01 10.22
N GLY A 221 4.96 -12.44 9.08
CA GLY A 221 4.05 -12.26 7.95
C GLY A 221 4.50 -11.21 6.95
N ALA A 222 3.56 -10.77 6.11
CA ALA A 222 3.76 -9.75 5.08
C ALA A 222 2.58 -8.77 5.09
N THR A 223 2.86 -7.50 5.32
CA THR A 223 1.85 -6.44 5.52
C THR A 223 2.01 -5.36 4.45
N ALA A 224 0.94 -5.05 3.71
CA ALA A 224 0.89 -3.97 2.73
C ALA A 224 0.77 -2.61 3.44
N LEU A 225 1.86 -1.85 3.48
CA LEU A 225 1.91 -0.55 4.17
C LEU A 225 1.35 0.59 3.30
N ASP A 226 1.41 0.45 1.98
CA ASP A 226 0.82 1.38 1.03
C ASP A 226 0.33 0.61 -0.21
N ALA A 227 -0.67 1.16 -0.89
CA ALA A 227 -1.30 0.57 -2.05
C ALA A 227 -1.88 1.65 -2.99
N LEU A 228 -1.65 1.45 -4.28
CA LEU A 228 -2.26 2.20 -5.38
C LEU A 228 -3.00 1.22 -6.30
N VAL A 229 -4.21 1.59 -6.70
CA VAL A 229 -4.99 0.83 -7.68
C VAL A 229 -5.53 1.78 -8.74
N VAL A 230 -5.21 1.49 -10.00
CA VAL A 230 -5.66 2.22 -11.18
C VAL A 230 -6.62 1.35 -11.97
N LEU A 231 -7.71 1.94 -12.42
CA LEU A 231 -8.77 1.30 -13.17
C LEU A 231 -8.60 1.56 -14.67
N GLU A 232 -9.06 0.63 -15.49
CA GLU A 232 -9.25 0.83 -16.94
C GLU A 232 -10.22 2.00 -17.20
N GLU A 233 -9.97 2.76 -18.27
CA GLU A 233 -10.82 3.87 -18.73
C GLU A 233 -12.24 3.43 -19.16
#